data_AF-A0A4R0R567-F1
#
_entry.id   AF-A0A4R0R567-F1
#
_cell.length_a   1.000
_cell.length_b   1.000
_cell.length_c   1.000
_cell.angle_alpha   90.00
_cell.angle_beta   90.00
_cell.angle_gamma   90.00
#
_symmetry.space_group_name_H-M   'P 1'
#
loop_
_entity.id
_entity.type
_entity.pdbx_description
1 polymer ?
#
loop_
_entity_poly.entity_id
_entity_poly.type
_entity_poly.pdbx_seq_one_letter_code
_entity_poly.pdbx_strand_id
1 'polypeptide(L)'
;MVPIACFLAFLALATARPHGTRQVSSTAKAGLAWPNGDFDNVDQYRSTGKVQWYYTWGPSPIDTDLEFVPMLWGTNQVSEWSHSISNTIQQHHVTHALGFNEPQQPGQSNLSPTDAASIWKAQLEPLKAQGILLGSPAPSSAPSGKQWLLDWQQACGGWNGNGSTGGCTVDFVALHWYDVNSTAFVQYLEDFHATFQKPIWVTEWACQNYNQVDQQCSQQDIVDFLNATQSFMDSTDWIERYAWFGAMRNMSGVNEWDALMDSSGHITFLGQQYIGAATPNVSANPQPGVVHGGDGEQGGPAAVSSASRAGASLVALIITAVIISTLA
;
A
#
# COMPACT_ATOMS: atom_id res chain seq x y z
N MET A 1 -65.41 -30.76 9.16
CA MET A 1 -64.61 -30.77 7.91
C MET A 1 -64.11 -29.35 7.70
N VAL A 2 -62.83 -29.09 7.98
CA VAL A 2 -62.18 -27.77 7.81
C VAL A 2 -61.14 -27.94 6.72
N PRO A 3 -61.07 -27.10 5.68
CA PRO A 3 -60.10 -27.28 4.62
C PRO A 3 -58.74 -26.74 5.06
N ILE A 4 -57.71 -27.56 4.85
CA ILE A 4 -56.30 -27.22 5.06
C ILE A 4 -55.86 -26.36 3.85
N ALA A 5 -55.53 -25.09 4.10
CA ALA A 5 -54.91 -24.23 3.11
C ALA A 5 -53.40 -24.52 3.04
N CYS A 6 -52.94 -25.04 1.91
CA CYS A 6 -51.54 -25.31 1.62
C CYS A 6 -50.86 -23.99 1.20
N PHE A 7 -50.03 -23.41 2.07
CA PHE A 7 -49.18 -22.27 1.71
C PHE A 7 -47.91 -22.79 1.01
N LEU A 8 -47.83 -22.59 -0.30
CA LEU A 8 -46.60 -22.73 -1.07
C LEU A 8 -45.73 -21.50 -0.80
N ALA A 9 -44.63 -21.69 -0.06
CA ALA A 9 -43.59 -20.68 0.08
C ALA A 9 -42.79 -20.59 -1.23
N PHE A 10 -42.93 -19.49 -1.95
CA PHE A 10 -42.04 -19.15 -3.06
C PHE A 10 -40.67 -18.78 -2.50
N LEU A 11 -39.67 -19.64 -2.72
CA LEU A 11 -38.27 -19.31 -2.52
C LEU A 11 -37.88 -18.26 -3.58
N ALA A 12 -37.73 -17.00 -3.18
CA ALA A 12 -37.13 -15.99 -4.04
C ALA A 12 -35.63 -16.30 -4.15
N LEU A 13 -35.18 -16.78 -5.32
CA LEU A 13 -33.75 -16.83 -5.61
C LEU A 13 -33.21 -15.40 -5.64
N ALA A 14 -32.34 -15.06 -4.69
CA ALA A 14 -31.53 -13.86 -4.74
C ALA A 14 -30.55 -13.99 -5.91
N THR A 15 -30.84 -13.33 -7.03
CA THR A 15 -29.88 -13.18 -8.12
C THR A 15 -28.75 -12.28 -7.64
N ALA A 16 -27.53 -12.82 -7.56
CA ALA A 16 -26.33 -12.03 -7.30
C ALA A 16 -26.24 -10.89 -8.33
N ARG A 17 -26.24 -9.65 -7.87
CA ARG A 17 -25.97 -8.50 -8.72
C ARG A 17 -24.51 -8.58 -9.17
N PRO A 18 -24.19 -8.43 -10.47
CA PRO A 18 -22.80 -8.25 -10.86
C PRO A 18 -22.26 -7.02 -10.12
N HIS A 19 -21.16 -7.19 -9.39
CA HIS A 19 -20.41 -6.07 -8.84
C HIS A 19 -19.96 -5.22 -10.03
N GLY A 20 -20.68 -4.13 -10.29
CA GLY A 20 -20.25 -3.14 -11.26
C GLY A 20 -18.88 -2.65 -10.83
N THR A 21 -17.91 -2.71 -11.72
CA THR A 21 -16.62 -2.04 -11.57
C THR A 21 -16.91 -0.59 -11.19
N ARG A 22 -16.63 -0.21 -9.94
CA ARG A 22 -16.74 1.18 -9.50
C ARG A 22 -15.80 1.96 -10.42
N GLN A 23 -16.35 2.85 -11.24
CA GLN A 23 -15.56 3.78 -12.03
C GLN A 23 -14.83 4.69 -11.05
N VAL A 24 -13.59 4.31 -10.69
CA VAL A 24 -12.67 5.19 -10.00
C VAL A 24 -12.23 6.20 -11.04
N SER A 25 -12.73 7.43 -10.95
CA SER A 25 -12.22 8.52 -11.79
C SER A 25 -10.71 8.65 -11.54
N SER A 26 -9.91 8.84 -12.60
CA SER A 26 -8.45 9.02 -12.51
C SER A 26 -8.02 10.07 -11.48
N THR A 27 -8.90 11.02 -11.14
CA THR A 27 -8.67 12.08 -10.16
C THR A 27 -8.85 11.69 -8.69
N ALA A 28 -9.20 10.43 -8.36
CA ALA A 28 -9.60 10.03 -7.00
C ALA A 28 -8.82 8.80 -6.45
N LYS A 29 -7.69 8.44 -7.08
CA LYS A 29 -6.89 7.25 -6.73
C LYS A 29 -5.94 7.50 -5.54
N ALA A 30 -5.53 8.74 -5.32
CA ALA A 30 -4.53 9.10 -4.32
C ALA A 30 -5.05 8.93 -2.90
N GLY A 31 -4.18 8.44 -2.02
CA GLY A 31 -4.42 8.32 -0.59
C GLY A 31 -3.16 8.56 0.23
N LEU A 32 -3.29 8.45 1.55
CA LEU A 32 -2.18 8.70 2.48
C LEU A 32 -1.90 7.49 3.36
N ALA A 33 -0.62 7.14 3.46
CA ALA A 33 -0.10 6.32 4.54
C ALA A 33 0.21 7.28 5.71
N TRP A 34 -0.64 7.28 6.75
CA TRP A 34 -0.73 8.36 7.73
C TRP A 34 -0.44 7.88 9.16
N PRO A 35 0.79 8.08 9.68
CA PRO A 35 1.14 7.63 11.03
C PRO A 35 0.90 8.72 12.10
N ASN A 36 0.49 9.92 11.71
CA ASN A 36 0.62 11.11 12.55
C ASN A 36 -0.51 11.30 13.57
N GLY A 37 -1.50 10.42 13.62
CA GLY A 37 -2.72 10.61 14.42
C GLY A 37 -3.44 11.93 14.09
N ASP A 38 -4.13 12.50 15.09
CA ASP A 38 -4.79 13.81 15.01
C ASP A 38 -3.84 15.00 15.28
N PHE A 39 -2.54 14.75 15.44
CA PHE A 39 -1.56 15.79 15.80
C PHE A 39 -1.19 16.69 14.62
N ASP A 40 -1.22 16.12 13.41
CA ASP A 40 -0.93 16.83 12.17
C ASP A 40 -2.20 17.06 11.36
N ASN A 41 -2.27 18.19 10.67
CA ASN A 41 -3.44 18.55 9.87
C ASN A 41 -3.46 17.73 8.57
N VAL A 42 -4.28 16.69 8.49
CA VAL A 42 -4.46 15.90 7.26
C VAL A 42 -5.16 16.68 6.13
N ASP A 43 -5.94 17.71 6.46
CA ASP A 43 -6.76 18.43 5.48
C ASP A 43 -5.94 19.24 4.47
N GLN A 44 -4.66 19.52 4.76
CA GLN A 44 -3.76 20.17 3.81
C GLN A 44 -3.61 19.40 2.49
N TYR A 45 -3.81 18.07 2.51
CA TYR A 45 -3.75 17.20 1.33
C TYR A 45 -5.06 17.13 0.54
N ARG A 46 -6.15 17.69 1.06
CA ARG A 46 -7.49 17.63 0.44
C ARG A 46 -7.78 18.80 -0.50
N SER A 47 -6.91 19.81 -0.54
CA SER A 47 -7.15 21.08 -1.22
C SER A 47 -7.50 20.98 -2.71
N THR A 48 -7.08 19.92 -3.40
CA THR A 48 -7.35 19.67 -4.82
C THR A 48 -8.45 18.63 -5.06
N GLY A 49 -8.91 17.95 -4.01
CA GLY A 49 -9.77 16.77 -4.11
C GLY A 49 -9.10 15.52 -4.67
N LYS A 50 -7.77 15.52 -4.91
CA LYS A 50 -7.06 14.34 -5.45
C LYS A 50 -6.98 13.19 -4.43
N VAL A 51 -6.72 13.53 -3.16
CA VAL A 51 -6.64 12.58 -2.05
C VAL A 51 -8.04 12.27 -1.52
N GLN A 52 -8.39 10.99 -1.46
CA GLN A 52 -9.75 10.53 -1.11
C GLN A 52 -9.78 9.46 -0.01
N TRP A 53 -8.64 8.88 0.36
CA TRP A 53 -8.57 7.83 1.35
C TRP A 53 -7.24 7.87 2.13
N TYR A 54 -7.19 7.17 3.26
CA TYR A 54 -5.96 7.00 4.04
C TYR A 54 -5.98 5.69 4.83
N TYR A 55 -4.81 5.29 5.32
CA TYR A 55 -4.66 4.19 6.27
C TYR A 55 -3.54 4.52 7.27
N THR A 56 -3.52 3.83 8.41
CA THR A 56 -2.66 4.14 9.56
C THR A 56 -1.75 2.98 9.96
N TRP A 57 -1.59 1.96 9.11
CA TRP A 57 -1.01 0.65 9.45
C TRP A 57 -1.67 -0.04 10.66
N GLY A 58 -2.92 0.31 10.97
CA GLY A 58 -3.65 -0.27 12.09
C GLY A 58 -5.17 -0.20 11.90
N PRO A 59 -5.94 -0.59 12.92
CA PRO A 59 -7.40 -0.63 12.86
C PRO A 59 -8.08 0.71 13.21
N SER A 60 -7.29 1.72 13.60
CA SER A 60 -7.77 2.94 14.26
C SER A 60 -7.68 4.15 13.33
N PRO A 61 -8.79 4.91 13.15
CA PRO A 61 -8.85 6.11 12.30
C PRO A 61 -8.38 7.37 13.04
N ILE A 62 -8.33 8.47 12.31
CA ILE A 62 -8.20 9.86 12.79
C ILE A 62 -9.50 10.63 12.48
N ASP A 63 -9.68 11.82 13.06
CA ASP A 63 -10.81 12.71 12.79
C ASP A 63 -10.65 13.44 11.44
N THR A 64 -11.28 12.90 10.40
CA THR A 64 -11.24 13.47 9.03
C THR A 64 -12.40 12.93 8.18
N ASP A 65 -12.72 13.61 7.08
CA ASP A 65 -13.72 13.13 6.11
C ASP A 65 -13.12 12.21 5.02
N LEU A 66 -11.82 11.94 5.04
CA LEU A 66 -11.22 10.98 4.11
C LEU A 66 -11.71 9.56 4.40
N GLU A 67 -11.84 8.72 3.36
CA GLU A 67 -12.18 7.31 3.55
C GLU A 67 -11.07 6.60 4.34
N PHE A 68 -11.40 6.09 5.53
CA PHE A 68 -10.47 5.28 6.30
C PHE A 68 -10.44 3.83 5.83
N VAL A 69 -9.24 3.30 5.63
CA VAL A 69 -9.00 1.88 5.31
C VAL A 69 -8.18 1.25 6.44
N PRO A 70 -8.79 0.46 7.34
CA PRO A 70 -8.05 -0.23 8.40
C PRO A 70 -7.13 -1.31 7.83
N MET A 71 -6.00 -1.54 8.51
CA MET A 71 -5.04 -2.58 8.19
C MET A 71 -4.83 -3.51 9.37
N LEU A 72 -4.81 -4.82 9.12
CA LEU A 72 -4.27 -5.80 10.06
C LEU A 72 -2.81 -6.04 9.70
N TRP A 73 -1.89 -5.26 10.29
CA TRP A 73 -0.49 -5.26 9.89
C TRP A 73 0.18 -6.63 10.10
N GLY A 74 -0.10 -7.28 11.23
CA GLY A 74 0.50 -8.57 11.62
C GLY A 74 -0.03 -9.10 12.95
N THR A 75 0.60 -10.16 13.47
CA THR A 75 0.15 -10.86 14.69
C THR A 75 0.07 -9.97 15.93
N ASN A 76 0.97 -8.98 16.04
CA ASN A 76 1.03 -8.07 17.19
C ASN A 76 -0.23 -7.20 17.35
N GLN A 77 -1.03 -7.03 16.29
CA GLN A 77 -2.26 -6.22 16.31
C GLN A 77 -3.54 -7.06 16.36
N VAL A 78 -3.47 -8.40 16.35
CA VAL A 78 -4.68 -9.26 16.28
C VAL A 78 -5.62 -9.00 17.46
N SER A 79 -5.08 -8.76 18.66
CA SER A 79 -5.87 -8.45 19.85
C SER A 79 -6.62 -7.12 19.71
N GLU A 80 -5.93 -6.06 19.30
CA GLU A 80 -6.51 -4.74 19.08
C GLU A 80 -7.56 -4.80 17.96
N TRP A 81 -7.20 -5.39 16.81
CA TRP A 81 -8.08 -5.59 15.67
C TRP A 81 -9.37 -6.29 16.06
N SER A 82 -9.28 -7.43 16.76
CA SER A 82 -10.45 -8.21 17.20
C SER A 82 -11.38 -7.39 18.10
N HIS A 83 -10.82 -6.47 18.89
CA HIS A 83 -11.59 -5.64 19.80
C HIS A 83 -12.25 -4.44 19.11
N SER A 84 -11.57 -3.80 18.16
CA SER A 84 -12.01 -2.50 17.61
C SER A 84 -12.68 -2.59 16.24
N ILE A 85 -12.33 -3.54 15.38
CA ILE A 85 -12.66 -3.49 13.95
C ILE A 85 -14.16 -3.39 13.65
N SER A 86 -15.00 -4.08 14.43
CA SER A 86 -16.47 -4.01 14.25
C SER A 86 -17.01 -2.61 14.52
N ASN A 87 -16.47 -1.92 15.54
CA ASN A 87 -16.84 -0.54 15.82
C ASN A 87 -16.29 0.41 14.74
N THR A 88 -15.02 0.23 14.35
CA THR A 88 -14.40 1.01 13.27
C THR A 88 -15.25 0.95 11.99
N ILE A 89 -15.67 -0.25 11.57
CA ILE A 89 -16.48 -0.43 10.36
C ILE A 89 -17.81 0.31 10.46
N GLN A 90 -18.50 0.20 11.59
CA GLN A 90 -19.82 0.81 11.78
C GLN A 90 -19.76 2.34 11.85
N GLN A 91 -18.81 2.89 12.59
CA GLN A 91 -18.72 4.33 12.84
C GLN A 91 -18.14 5.11 11.65
N HIS A 92 -17.21 4.50 10.90
CA HIS A 92 -16.50 5.19 9.82
C HIS A 92 -16.92 4.74 8.41
N HIS A 93 -18.01 3.97 8.32
CA HIS A 93 -18.54 3.46 7.05
C HIS A 93 -17.47 2.80 6.18
N VAL A 94 -16.58 2.03 6.81
CA VAL A 94 -15.46 1.37 6.14
C VAL A 94 -15.99 0.48 5.01
N THR A 95 -15.36 0.57 3.85
CA THR A 95 -15.71 -0.25 2.68
C THR A 95 -14.59 -1.19 2.25
N HIS A 96 -13.35 -0.93 2.69
CA HIS A 96 -12.16 -1.71 2.34
C HIS A 96 -11.32 -2.00 3.59
N ALA A 97 -10.56 -3.08 3.58
CA ALA A 97 -9.56 -3.37 4.59
C ALA A 97 -8.28 -3.95 3.95
N LEU A 98 -7.14 -3.60 4.52
CA LEU A 98 -5.81 -4.08 4.10
C LEU A 98 -5.35 -5.27 4.94
N GLY A 99 -4.69 -6.22 4.28
CA GLY A 99 -4.05 -7.38 4.90
C GLY A 99 -2.68 -7.08 5.50
N PHE A 100 -1.90 -8.13 5.71
CA PHE A 100 -0.61 -8.08 6.41
C PHE A 100 0.45 -7.25 5.66
N ASN A 101 1.27 -6.54 6.42
CA ASN A 101 2.33 -5.66 5.92
C ASN A 101 3.67 -6.40 5.82
N GLU A 102 4.18 -6.55 4.60
CA GLU A 102 5.47 -7.21 4.31
C GLU A 102 5.68 -8.52 5.07
N PRO A 103 4.74 -9.48 5.00
CA PRO A 103 4.78 -10.69 5.81
C PRO A 103 5.99 -11.58 5.55
N GLN A 104 6.62 -11.46 4.39
CA GLN A 104 7.84 -12.19 4.07
C GLN A 104 9.10 -11.62 4.71
N GLN A 105 9.04 -10.41 5.28
CA GLN A 105 10.21 -9.71 5.82
C GLN A 105 10.35 -9.96 7.33
N PRO A 106 11.51 -10.49 7.80
CA PRO A 106 11.73 -10.75 9.23
C PRO A 106 11.65 -9.52 10.14
N GLY A 107 11.97 -8.34 9.60
CA GLY A 107 11.89 -7.06 10.33
C GLY A 107 10.51 -6.40 10.29
N GLN A 108 9.52 -7.07 9.69
CA GLN A 108 8.15 -6.55 9.52
C GLN A 108 7.17 -7.54 10.16
N SER A 109 6.01 -7.82 9.55
CA SER A 109 5.01 -8.68 10.18
C SER A 109 5.46 -10.14 10.31
N ASN A 110 6.46 -10.56 9.51
CA ASN A 110 7.19 -11.83 9.66
C ASN A 110 6.27 -13.04 9.87
N LEU A 111 5.47 -13.35 8.85
CA LEU A 111 4.50 -14.45 8.85
C LEU A 111 4.86 -15.48 7.80
N SER A 112 4.73 -16.76 8.17
CA SER A 112 4.70 -17.82 7.17
C SER A 112 3.40 -17.73 6.36
N PRO A 113 3.40 -18.19 5.09
CA PRO A 113 2.18 -18.29 4.31
C PRO A 113 1.03 -19.05 5.01
N THR A 114 1.34 -20.14 5.72
CA THR A 114 0.33 -20.95 6.42
C THR A 114 -0.26 -20.23 7.64
N ASP A 115 0.57 -19.53 8.41
CA ASP A 115 0.09 -18.78 9.57
C ASP A 115 -0.75 -17.59 9.12
N ALA A 116 -0.30 -16.87 8.10
CA ALA A 116 -1.06 -15.79 7.48
C ALA A 116 -2.41 -16.26 6.93
N ALA A 117 -2.48 -17.44 6.29
CA ALA A 117 -3.74 -18.02 5.83
C ALA A 117 -4.70 -18.34 7.00
N SER A 118 -4.17 -18.84 8.12
CA SER A 118 -4.96 -19.15 9.32
C SER A 118 -5.51 -17.88 9.98
N ILE A 119 -4.67 -16.85 10.13
CA ILE A 119 -5.07 -15.56 10.70
C ILE A 119 -6.07 -14.86 9.79
N TRP A 120 -5.85 -14.88 8.47
CA TRP A 120 -6.78 -14.30 7.50
C TRP A 120 -8.19 -14.87 7.67
N LYS A 121 -8.31 -16.20 7.69
CA LYS A 121 -9.60 -16.89 7.87
C LYS A 121 -10.31 -16.51 9.17
N ALA A 122 -9.54 -16.24 10.22
CA ALA A 122 -10.08 -15.88 11.53
C ALA A 122 -10.46 -14.39 11.63
N GLN A 123 -9.70 -13.49 10.98
CA GLN A 123 -9.75 -12.05 11.27
C GLN A 123 -10.26 -11.19 10.11
N LEU A 124 -9.91 -11.53 8.87
CA LEU A 124 -10.21 -10.74 7.68
C LEU A 124 -11.39 -11.32 6.91
N GLU A 125 -11.42 -12.64 6.68
CA GLU A 125 -12.50 -13.30 5.93
C GLU A 125 -13.91 -13.01 6.48
N PRO A 126 -14.15 -12.99 7.80
CA PRO A 126 -15.48 -12.67 8.32
C PRO A 126 -16.01 -11.28 7.93
N LEU A 127 -15.13 -10.34 7.59
CA LEU A 127 -15.53 -9.00 7.14
C LEU A 127 -16.25 -9.02 5.77
N LYS A 128 -16.04 -10.07 4.95
CA LYS A 128 -16.78 -10.25 3.70
C LYS A 128 -18.29 -10.32 3.92
N ALA A 129 -18.74 -10.89 5.04
CA ALA A 129 -20.17 -10.96 5.37
C ALA A 129 -20.79 -9.57 5.64
N GLN A 130 -19.96 -8.56 5.91
CA GLN A 130 -20.36 -7.16 6.07
C GLN A 130 -20.21 -6.35 4.78
N GLY A 131 -19.81 -6.99 3.67
CA GLY A 131 -19.60 -6.34 2.38
C GLY A 131 -18.25 -5.63 2.23
N ILE A 132 -17.32 -5.83 3.16
CA ILE A 132 -15.98 -5.23 3.08
C ILE A 132 -15.18 -5.88 1.95
N LEU A 133 -14.45 -5.05 1.19
CA LEU A 133 -13.50 -5.49 0.18
C LEU A 133 -12.11 -5.67 0.80
N LEU A 134 -11.47 -6.80 0.56
CA LEU A 134 -10.23 -7.19 1.22
C LEU A 134 -9.05 -7.13 0.25
N GLY A 135 -8.03 -6.38 0.65
CA GLY A 135 -6.74 -6.33 -0.03
C GLY A 135 -5.86 -7.49 0.39
N SER A 136 -5.16 -8.10 -0.57
CA SER A 136 -4.15 -9.12 -0.25
C SER A 136 -3.16 -8.64 0.81
N PRO A 137 -2.39 -9.54 1.46
CA PRO A 137 -1.15 -9.13 2.09
C PRO A 137 -0.29 -8.34 1.10
N ALA A 138 0.43 -7.33 1.58
CA ALA A 138 1.26 -6.43 0.79
C ALA A 138 2.74 -6.78 1.00
N PRO A 139 3.33 -7.68 0.18
CA PRO A 139 4.75 -7.95 0.30
C PRO A 139 5.58 -6.75 -0.18
N SER A 140 6.78 -6.58 0.40
CA SER A 140 7.81 -5.71 -0.18
C SER A 140 8.15 -6.11 -1.63
N SER A 141 8.76 -5.19 -2.40
CA SER A 141 9.23 -5.41 -3.77
C SER A 141 10.45 -6.35 -3.90
N ALA A 142 10.92 -6.96 -2.81
CA ALA A 142 11.98 -7.96 -2.88
C ALA A 142 11.55 -9.18 -3.72
N PRO A 143 12.49 -9.92 -4.35
CA PRO A 143 12.15 -11.07 -5.18
C PRO A 143 11.32 -12.16 -4.47
N SER A 144 11.46 -12.28 -3.15
CA SER A 144 10.67 -13.22 -2.33
C SER A 144 9.20 -12.84 -2.18
N GLY A 145 8.83 -11.58 -2.41
CA GLY A 145 7.48 -11.06 -2.16
C GLY A 145 6.40 -11.72 -3.00
N LYS A 146 6.62 -11.82 -4.33
CA LYS A 146 5.67 -12.47 -5.24
C LYS A 146 5.50 -13.95 -4.91
N GLN A 147 6.61 -14.65 -4.66
CA GLN A 147 6.57 -16.07 -4.32
C GLN A 147 5.82 -16.31 -3.00
N TRP A 148 6.05 -15.47 -1.99
CA TRP A 148 5.32 -15.57 -0.73
C TRP A 148 3.81 -15.44 -0.93
N LEU A 149 3.36 -14.52 -1.80
CA LEU A 149 1.93 -14.32 -2.07
C LEU A 149 1.31 -15.53 -2.81
N LEU A 150 2.04 -16.15 -3.73
CA LEU A 150 1.63 -17.40 -4.39
C LEU A 150 1.54 -18.56 -3.39
N ASP A 151 2.53 -18.70 -2.50
CA ASP A 151 2.54 -19.73 -1.46
C ASP A 151 1.38 -19.53 -0.46
N TRP A 152 1.06 -18.28 -0.13
CA TRP A 152 -0.06 -17.94 0.73
C TRP A 152 -1.41 -18.29 0.09
N GLN A 153 -1.57 -18.01 -1.21
CA GLN A 153 -2.75 -18.46 -1.95
C GLN A 153 -2.88 -19.98 -1.96
N GLN A 154 -1.77 -20.70 -2.13
CA GLN A 154 -1.75 -22.15 -2.04
C GLN A 154 -2.16 -22.65 -0.64
N ALA A 155 -1.65 -22.02 0.44
CA ALA A 155 -2.05 -22.31 1.82
C ALA A 155 -3.54 -22.00 2.07
N CYS A 156 -4.09 -21.04 1.33
CA CYS A 156 -5.51 -20.73 1.29
C CYS A 156 -6.33 -21.65 0.36
N GLY A 157 -5.79 -22.76 -0.15
CA GLY A 157 -6.52 -23.72 -1.00
C GLY A 157 -6.39 -23.48 -2.51
N GLY A 158 -5.44 -22.64 -2.92
CA GLY A 158 -5.16 -22.34 -4.32
C GLY A 158 -6.01 -21.19 -4.88
N TRP A 159 -5.54 -20.62 -6.00
CA TRP A 159 -6.15 -19.48 -6.69
C TRP A 159 -7.14 -19.94 -7.77
N ASN A 160 -8.33 -19.32 -7.85
CA ASN A 160 -9.32 -19.62 -8.88
C ASN A 160 -9.73 -18.40 -9.75
N GLY A 161 -8.96 -17.31 -9.71
CA GLY A 161 -9.27 -16.07 -10.43
C GLY A 161 -10.22 -15.13 -9.68
N ASN A 162 -10.96 -15.60 -8.66
CA ASN A 162 -11.80 -14.76 -7.82
C ASN A 162 -11.29 -14.59 -6.37
N GLY A 163 -10.08 -15.07 -6.08
CA GLY A 163 -9.55 -15.22 -4.72
C GLY A 163 -9.03 -16.64 -4.51
N SER A 164 -8.87 -17.02 -3.24
CA SER A 164 -8.56 -18.41 -2.87
C SER A 164 -9.81 -19.25 -2.61
N THR A 165 -9.71 -20.57 -2.77
CA THR A 165 -10.86 -21.48 -2.60
C THR A 165 -11.15 -21.89 -1.16
N GLY A 166 -10.22 -21.63 -0.23
CA GLY A 166 -10.25 -22.14 1.14
C GLY A 166 -10.55 -21.09 2.21
N GLY A 167 -11.22 -19.99 1.86
CA GLY A 167 -11.63 -18.94 2.79
C GLY A 167 -10.62 -17.80 2.97
N CYS A 168 -9.86 -17.47 1.92
CA CYS A 168 -9.12 -16.21 1.84
C CYS A 168 -9.52 -15.44 0.57
N THR A 169 -10.67 -14.78 0.61
CA THR A 169 -11.21 -14.00 -0.50
C THR A 169 -10.41 -12.71 -0.67
N VAL A 170 -9.94 -12.42 -1.88
CA VAL A 170 -9.17 -11.20 -2.20
C VAL A 170 -9.88 -10.45 -3.31
N ASP A 171 -10.19 -9.17 -3.07
CA ASP A 171 -10.86 -8.29 -4.02
C ASP A 171 -9.87 -7.46 -4.84
N PHE A 172 -8.74 -7.08 -4.22
CA PHE A 172 -7.65 -6.33 -4.86
C PHE A 172 -6.29 -6.77 -4.31
N VAL A 173 -5.23 -6.59 -5.10
CA VAL A 173 -3.86 -6.94 -4.71
C VAL A 173 -3.14 -5.68 -4.24
N ALA A 174 -2.67 -5.69 -2.99
CA ALA A 174 -1.90 -4.62 -2.39
C ALA A 174 -0.40 -4.84 -2.61
N LEU A 175 0.33 -3.80 -3.00
CA LEU A 175 1.74 -3.87 -3.37
C LEU A 175 2.55 -2.71 -2.81
N HIS A 176 3.79 -3.02 -2.46
CA HIS A 176 4.80 -2.03 -2.07
C HIS A 176 5.90 -1.95 -3.13
N TRP A 177 6.47 -0.76 -3.32
CA TRP A 177 7.65 -0.56 -4.15
C TRP A 177 8.62 0.46 -3.59
N TYR A 178 9.84 0.01 -3.29
CA TYR A 178 10.96 0.87 -2.97
C TYR A 178 12.15 0.51 -3.86
N ASP A 179 12.33 1.29 -4.92
CA ASP A 179 13.47 1.26 -5.82
C ASP A 179 13.47 2.54 -6.66
N VAL A 180 14.55 2.78 -7.39
CA VAL A 180 14.81 4.05 -8.11
C VAL A 180 14.35 4.02 -9.57
N ASN A 181 14.00 2.83 -10.10
CA ASN A 181 13.71 2.64 -11.51
C ASN A 181 12.20 2.64 -11.80
N SER A 182 11.70 3.75 -12.38
CA SER A 182 10.28 3.91 -12.72
C SER A 182 9.77 2.94 -13.80
N THR A 183 10.62 2.54 -14.75
CA THR A 183 10.26 1.52 -15.75
C THR A 183 10.09 0.15 -15.10
N ALA A 184 10.98 -0.21 -14.19
CA ALA A 184 10.90 -1.47 -13.45
C ALA A 184 9.66 -1.50 -12.53
N PHE A 185 9.29 -0.35 -11.95
CA PHE A 185 8.04 -0.22 -11.21
C PHE A 185 6.82 -0.54 -12.09
N VAL A 186 6.73 0.06 -13.29
CA VAL A 186 5.63 -0.21 -14.23
C VAL A 186 5.58 -1.70 -14.60
N GLN A 187 6.72 -2.29 -14.95
CA GLN A 187 6.82 -3.72 -15.29
C GLN A 187 6.41 -4.62 -14.12
N TYR A 188 6.76 -4.24 -12.89
CA TYR A 188 6.37 -4.95 -11.67
C TYR A 188 4.85 -4.93 -11.48
N LEU A 189 4.20 -3.77 -11.65
CA LEU A 189 2.74 -3.67 -11.54
C LEU A 189 2.03 -4.47 -12.63
N GLU A 190 2.51 -4.41 -13.87
CA GLU A 190 1.98 -5.18 -14.99
C GLU A 190 2.12 -6.70 -14.76
N ASP A 191 3.26 -7.15 -14.23
CA ASP A 191 3.51 -8.56 -13.90
C ASP A 191 2.57 -9.09 -12.81
N PHE A 192 2.37 -8.31 -11.74
CA PHE A 192 1.41 -8.67 -10.69
C PHE A 192 -0.03 -8.67 -11.20
N HIS A 193 -0.42 -7.65 -11.96
CA HIS A 193 -1.75 -7.59 -12.57
C HIS A 193 -1.98 -8.78 -13.53
N ALA A 194 -0.99 -9.15 -14.35
CA ALA A 194 -1.08 -10.30 -15.23
C ALA A 194 -1.18 -11.64 -14.47
N THR A 195 -0.50 -11.75 -13.34
CA THR A 195 -0.47 -12.96 -12.52
C THR A 195 -1.78 -13.17 -11.75
N PHE A 196 -2.27 -12.12 -11.10
CA PHE A 196 -3.40 -12.21 -10.18
C PHE A 196 -4.73 -11.80 -10.82
N GLN A 197 -4.71 -11.04 -11.93
CA GLN A 197 -5.92 -10.60 -12.65
C GLN A 197 -6.95 -9.91 -11.74
N LYS A 198 -6.46 -9.08 -10.80
CA LYS A 198 -7.25 -8.29 -9.86
C LYS A 198 -6.81 -6.82 -9.93
N PRO A 199 -7.70 -5.87 -9.56
CA PRO A 199 -7.29 -4.50 -9.37
C PRO A 199 -6.11 -4.38 -8.40
N ILE A 200 -5.24 -3.39 -8.65
CA ILE A 200 -4.02 -3.16 -7.90
C ILE A 200 -4.17 -1.92 -7.03
N TRP A 201 -3.74 -2.04 -5.78
CA TRP A 201 -3.52 -0.93 -4.87
C TRP A 201 -2.03 -0.84 -4.55
N VAL A 202 -1.41 0.29 -4.86
CA VAL A 202 0.00 0.53 -4.49
C VAL A 202 0.01 1.25 -3.15
N THR A 203 -0.03 0.47 -2.06
CA THR A 203 -0.22 1.02 -0.71
C THR A 203 1.02 1.75 -0.19
N GLU A 204 2.20 1.43 -0.72
CA GLU A 204 3.42 2.19 -0.47
C GLU A 204 4.28 2.24 -1.73
N TRP A 205 4.74 3.42 -2.12
CA TRP A 205 5.91 3.52 -3.01
C TRP A 205 6.69 4.82 -2.81
N ALA A 206 8.01 4.75 -3.01
CA ALA A 206 8.93 5.88 -2.93
C ALA A 206 10.25 5.61 -3.68
N CYS A 207 11.05 6.65 -3.94
CA CYS A 207 12.33 6.56 -4.64
C CYS A 207 13.46 6.22 -3.65
N GLN A 208 13.45 4.99 -3.15
CA GLN A 208 14.35 4.52 -2.11
C GLN A 208 15.21 3.36 -2.58
N ASN A 209 16.52 3.50 -2.53
CA ASN A 209 17.45 2.45 -2.96
C ASN A 209 17.91 1.59 -1.77
N TYR A 210 17.27 0.44 -1.57
CA TYR A 210 17.72 -0.56 -0.60
C TYR A 210 18.81 -1.50 -1.15
N ASN A 211 19.01 -1.54 -2.47
CA ASN A 211 20.00 -2.40 -3.11
C ASN A 211 21.42 -1.79 -3.05
N GLN A 212 21.51 -0.47 -3.15
CA GLN A 212 22.75 0.31 -3.12
C GLN A 212 22.52 1.57 -2.27
N VAL A 213 22.74 1.44 -0.96
CA VAL A 213 22.39 2.47 0.02
C VAL A 213 23.07 3.82 -0.20
N ASP A 214 24.25 3.83 -0.84
CA ASP A 214 25.00 5.03 -1.18
C ASP A 214 24.53 5.69 -2.50
N GLN A 215 23.55 5.08 -3.19
CA GLN A 215 23.03 5.50 -4.50
C GLN A 215 21.55 5.87 -4.41
N GLN A 216 21.22 6.78 -3.50
CA GLN A 216 19.86 7.30 -3.34
C GLN A 216 19.49 8.28 -4.45
N CYS A 217 18.18 8.40 -4.71
CA CYS A 217 17.64 9.42 -5.59
C CYS A 217 17.98 10.82 -5.07
N SER A 218 18.40 11.72 -5.98
CA SER A 218 18.43 13.14 -5.67
C SER A 218 17.00 13.70 -5.55
N GLN A 219 16.85 14.90 -5.02
CA GLN A 219 15.55 15.57 -4.95
C GLN A 219 14.90 15.70 -6.35
N GLN A 220 15.69 15.96 -7.39
CA GLN A 220 15.17 16.05 -8.76
C GLN A 220 14.75 14.67 -9.29
N ASP A 221 15.51 13.61 -9.00
CA ASP A 221 15.14 12.25 -9.40
C ASP A 221 13.80 11.84 -8.75
N ILE A 222 13.55 12.25 -7.51
CA ILE A 222 12.28 11.99 -6.80
C ILE A 222 11.12 12.72 -7.47
N VAL A 223 11.28 14.00 -7.83
CA VAL A 223 10.26 14.77 -8.56
C VAL A 223 9.91 14.08 -9.87
N ASP A 224 10.92 13.64 -10.63
CA ASP A 224 10.74 12.96 -11.92
C ASP A 224 10.12 11.57 -11.74
N PHE A 225 10.57 10.80 -10.73
CA PHE A 225 10.05 9.47 -10.42
C PHE A 225 8.59 9.52 -9.97
N LEU A 226 8.23 10.41 -9.04
CA LEU A 226 6.85 10.62 -8.62
C LEU A 226 5.98 11.01 -9.82
N ASN A 227 6.42 11.98 -10.64
CA ASN A 227 5.65 12.42 -11.79
C ASN A 227 5.41 11.28 -12.80
N ALA A 228 6.45 10.51 -13.15
CA ALA A 228 6.35 9.41 -14.10
C ALA A 228 5.44 8.28 -13.59
N THR A 229 5.67 7.83 -12.35
CA THR A 229 4.94 6.71 -11.75
C THR A 229 3.49 7.07 -11.45
N GLN A 230 3.22 8.25 -10.89
CA GLN A 230 1.85 8.71 -10.62
C GLN A 230 1.06 8.94 -11.92
N SER A 231 1.68 9.48 -12.98
CA SER A 231 1.02 9.66 -14.28
C SER A 231 0.62 8.32 -14.91
N PHE A 232 1.49 7.32 -14.83
CA PHE A 232 1.16 5.96 -15.25
C PHE A 232 -0.04 5.42 -14.46
N MET A 233 -0.01 5.51 -13.12
CA MET A 233 -1.09 5.01 -12.27
C MET A 233 -2.41 5.74 -12.49
N ASP A 234 -2.38 7.07 -12.69
CA ASP A 234 -3.56 7.88 -12.99
C ASP A 234 -4.23 7.43 -14.31
N SER A 235 -3.42 7.11 -15.32
CA SER A 235 -3.89 6.68 -16.65
C SER A 235 -4.20 5.18 -16.79
N THR A 236 -3.96 4.38 -15.74
CA THR A 236 -4.13 2.93 -15.78
C THR A 236 -5.40 2.48 -15.05
N ASP A 237 -6.37 1.91 -15.77
CA ASP A 237 -7.70 1.59 -15.22
C ASP A 237 -7.70 0.50 -14.13
N TRP A 238 -6.79 -0.47 -14.21
CA TRP A 238 -6.68 -1.55 -13.23
C TRP A 238 -5.90 -1.16 -11.96
N ILE A 239 -5.41 0.08 -11.89
CA ILE A 239 -4.86 0.65 -10.66
C ILE A 239 -5.94 1.51 -10.03
N GLU A 240 -6.48 1.07 -8.91
CA GLU A 240 -7.60 1.73 -8.24
C GLU A 240 -7.15 2.74 -7.21
N ARG A 241 -6.04 2.47 -6.51
CA ARG A 241 -5.56 3.33 -5.43
C ARG A 241 -4.05 3.29 -5.29
N TYR A 242 -3.50 4.37 -4.76
CA TYR A 242 -2.09 4.45 -4.42
C TYR A 242 -1.86 5.39 -3.22
N ALA A 243 -0.94 5.09 -2.30
CA ALA A 243 -0.40 6.05 -1.32
C ALA A 243 1.14 6.19 -1.38
N TRP A 244 1.65 7.40 -1.67
CA TRP A 244 3.10 7.66 -1.71
C TRP A 244 3.63 7.63 -0.28
N PHE A 245 4.74 6.97 -0.04
CA PHE A 245 5.31 6.89 1.30
C PHE A 245 6.04 8.20 1.63
N GLY A 246 5.49 9.00 2.55
CA GLY A 246 6.15 10.22 3.02
C GLY A 246 5.26 11.28 3.66
N ALA A 247 3.98 11.01 3.90
CA ALA A 247 3.08 11.92 4.62
C ALA A 247 3.33 11.91 6.14
N MET A 248 4.57 12.14 6.58
CA MET A 248 5.00 12.04 7.97
C MET A 248 6.23 12.91 8.25
N ARG A 249 6.42 13.33 9.50
CA ARG A 249 7.54 14.21 9.90
C ARG A 249 8.90 13.51 9.95
N ASN A 250 8.92 12.19 10.07
CA ASN A 250 10.14 11.37 10.17
C ASN A 250 10.04 10.20 9.20
N MET A 251 10.90 10.17 8.18
CA MET A 251 10.87 9.19 7.10
C MET A 251 11.36 7.80 7.50
N SER A 252 11.78 7.60 8.75
CA SER A 252 12.11 6.28 9.32
C SER A 252 13.15 5.51 8.50
N GLY A 253 14.14 6.22 7.96
CA GLY A 253 15.24 5.66 7.16
C GLY A 253 14.96 5.56 5.65
N VAL A 254 13.79 6.01 5.19
CA VAL A 254 13.55 6.34 3.78
C VAL A 254 14.16 7.72 3.47
N ASN A 255 14.53 7.95 2.22
CA ASN A 255 15.12 9.20 1.75
C ASN A 255 14.26 10.41 2.16
N GLU A 256 14.86 11.35 2.90
CA GLU A 256 14.17 12.53 3.44
C GLU A 256 13.57 13.43 2.35
N TRP A 257 14.08 13.34 1.11
CA TRP A 257 13.52 14.07 -0.02
C TRP A 257 12.19 13.48 -0.53
N ASP A 258 11.83 12.24 -0.17
CA ASP A 258 10.51 11.65 -0.47
C ASP A 258 9.41 12.22 0.44
N ALA A 259 9.75 13.02 1.45
CA ALA A 259 8.79 13.55 2.41
C ALA A 259 7.76 14.49 1.76
N LEU A 260 6.48 14.17 1.97
CA LEU A 260 5.35 15.04 1.62
C LEU A 260 5.06 16.08 2.71
N MET A 261 5.65 15.92 3.90
CA MET A 261 5.49 16.77 5.07
C MET A 261 6.86 17.17 5.64
N ASP A 262 7.02 18.43 6.04
CA ASP A 262 8.21 18.91 6.74
C ASP A 262 8.18 18.56 8.24
N SER A 263 9.29 18.81 8.94
CA SER A 263 9.39 18.53 10.39
C SER A 263 8.43 19.35 11.26
N SER A 264 7.84 20.42 10.73
CA SER A 264 6.85 21.27 11.40
C SER A 264 5.41 20.82 11.13
N GLY A 265 5.18 19.80 10.30
CA GLY A 265 3.86 19.28 9.96
C GLY A 265 3.23 19.92 8.71
N HIS A 266 3.98 20.74 7.97
CA HIS A 266 3.46 21.41 6.77
C HIS A 266 3.80 20.64 5.49
N ILE A 267 2.89 20.67 4.53
CA ILE A 267 3.04 20.03 3.24
C ILE A 267 4.25 20.62 2.48
N THR A 268 5.11 19.75 1.97
CA THR A 268 6.28 20.13 1.17
C THR A 268 5.89 20.44 -0.27
N PHE A 269 6.85 20.94 -1.07
CA PHE A 269 6.63 21.07 -2.51
C PHE A 269 6.30 19.73 -3.18
N LEU A 270 6.96 18.63 -2.76
CA LEU A 270 6.65 17.29 -3.27
C LEU A 270 5.23 16.87 -2.87
N GLY A 271 4.80 17.17 -1.64
CA GLY A 271 3.41 17.02 -1.20
C GLY A 271 2.41 17.80 -2.05
N GLN A 272 2.72 19.06 -2.38
CA GLN A 272 1.89 19.87 -3.26
C GLN A 272 1.83 19.30 -4.69
N GLN A 273 2.94 18.79 -5.22
CA GLN A 273 2.97 18.06 -6.49
C GLN A 273 2.10 16.80 -6.43
N TYR A 274 2.24 15.99 -5.38
CA TYR A 274 1.52 14.72 -5.19
C TYR A 274 0.00 14.91 -5.27
N ILE A 275 -0.51 15.98 -4.65
CA ILE A 275 -1.94 16.30 -4.68
C ILE A 275 -2.35 17.11 -5.92
N GLY A 276 -1.40 17.55 -6.76
CA GLY A 276 -1.66 18.39 -7.94
C GLY A 276 -1.90 19.87 -7.64
N ALA A 277 -1.50 20.36 -6.46
CA ALA A 277 -1.52 21.77 -6.09
C ALA A 277 -0.33 22.56 -6.66
N ALA A 278 0.74 21.86 -7.04
CA ALA A 278 1.90 22.44 -7.71
C ALA A 278 2.19 21.69 -9.03
N THR A 279 2.58 22.44 -10.06
CA THR A 279 3.09 21.85 -11.30
C THR A 279 4.49 21.29 -11.03
N PRO A 280 4.75 20.00 -11.33
CA PRO A 280 6.06 19.41 -11.13
C PRO A 280 7.09 20.09 -12.04
N ASN A 281 8.24 20.46 -11.49
CA ASN A 281 9.39 20.94 -12.25
C ASN A 281 10.18 19.73 -12.79
N VAL A 282 9.59 19.02 -13.75
CA VAL A 282 10.21 17.84 -14.36
C VAL A 282 11.41 18.22 -15.21
N SER A 283 12.44 17.37 -15.22
CA SER A 283 13.59 17.58 -16.09
C SER A 283 13.17 17.56 -17.57
N ALA A 284 13.89 18.29 -18.43
CA ALA A 284 13.53 18.40 -19.86
C ALA A 284 13.64 17.07 -20.63
N ASN A 285 14.41 16.12 -20.10
CA ASN A 285 14.62 14.77 -20.64
C ASN A 285 14.69 13.77 -19.47
N PRO A 286 13.57 13.51 -18.77
CA PRO A 286 13.57 12.60 -17.64
C PRO A 286 13.97 11.23 -18.17
N GLN A 287 15.09 10.69 -17.69
CA GLN A 287 15.59 9.40 -18.14
C GLN A 287 14.76 8.29 -17.47
N PRO A 288 14.00 7.47 -18.21
CA PRO A 288 13.30 6.35 -17.61
C PRO A 288 14.32 5.36 -17.03
N GLY A 289 14.25 5.10 -15.72
CA GLY A 289 15.07 4.10 -15.03
C GLY A 289 16.32 4.60 -14.30
N VAL A 290 16.30 5.81 -13.72
CA VAL A 290 17.50 6.42 -13.12
C VAL A 290 18.11 5.59 -11.99
N VAL A 291 19.31 5.08 -12.26
CA VAL A 291 20.41 5.04 -11.29
C VAL A 291 21.35 6.18 -11.68
N HIS A 292 21.26 7.32 -11.00
CA HIS A 292 22.34 8.30 -10.90
C HIS A 292 22.87 8.28 -9.47
N GLY A 293 23.24 7.08 -9.03
CA GLY A 293 24.11 6.92 -7.88
C GLY A 293 25.55 7.20 -8.29
N GLY A 294 26.08 8.34 -7.84
CA GLY A 294 27.51 8.66 -7.94
C GLY A 294 27.75 10.08 -8.42
N ASP A 295 27.96 10.97 -7.45
CA ASP A 295 28.63 12.27 -7.48
C ASP A 295 28.52 13.10 -8.76
N GLY A 296 27.78 14.21 -8.67
CA GLY A 296 27.91 15.30 -9.60
C GLY A 296 29.34 15.84 -9.62
N GLU A 297 30.19 15.32 -10.52
CA GLU A 297 31.34 16.03 -11.06
C GLU A 297 31.64 15.54 -12.48
N GLN A 298 31.55 16.45 -13.44
CA GLN A 298 32.02 16.23 -14.80
C GLN A 298 33.56 16.15 -14.79
N GLY A 299 34.17 15.01 -15.13
CA GLY A 299 35.55 15.01 -15.64
C GLY A 299 36.40 13.74 -15.49
N GLY A 300 36.59 13.02 -16.60
CA GLY A 300 37.88 12.37 -16.98
C GLY A 300 38.27 11.02 -16.32
N PRO A 301 39.14 10.21 -16.96
CA PRO A 301 39.16 8.76 -16.74
C PRO A 301 40.23 8.23 -15.76
N ALA A 302 39.92 7.01 -15.26
CA ALA A 302 40.77 5.95 -14.69
C ALA A 302 41.09 5.99 -13.18
N ALA A 303 40.69 4.93 -12.45
CA ALA A 303 41.56 3.80 -12.11
C ALA A 303 40.85 2.77 -11.22
N VAL A 304 41.19 1.49 -11.41
CA VAL A 304 40.74 0.33 -10.64
C VAL A 304 41.39 0.32 -9.25
N SER A 305 40.63 0.07 -8.19
CA SER A 305 41.15 -0.71 -7.05
C SER A 305 40.02 -1.39 -6.26
N SER A 306 40.27 -2.65 -5.95
CA SER A 306 39.42 -3.57 -5.18
C SER A 306 39.61 -3.39 -3.68
N ALA A 307 38.51 -3.35 -2.91
CA ALA A 307 38.52 -3.80 -1.53
C ALA A 307 37.11 -4.25 -1.11
N SER A 308 36.99 -5.56 -0.86
CA SER A 308 35.83 -6.18 -0.24
C SER A 308 35.75 -5.81 1.24
N ARG A 309 34.57 -5.35 1.69
CA ARG A 309 34.18 -5.41 3.10
C ARG A 309 32.72 -5.84 3.20
N ALA A 310 32.55 -7.00 3.85
CA ALA A 310 31.27 -7.50 4.31
C ALA A 310 30.69 -6.50 5.34
N GLY A 311 29.59 -5.85 4.99
CA GLY A 311 28.77 -5.06 5.90
C GLY A 311 27.55 -5.88 6.30
N ALA A 312 27.48 -6.23 7.58
CA ALA A 312 26.35 -6.94 8.18
C ALA A 312 25.09 -6.07 8.13
N SER A 313 23.98 -6.70 7.74
CA SER A 313 22.65 -6.12 7.59
C SER A 313 22.14 -5.50 8.91
N LEU A 314 21.94 -4.19 8.90
CA LEU A 314 21.34 -3.40 9.99
C LEU A 314 20.03 -2.75 9.49
N VAL A 315 19.12 -3.55 8.94
CA VAL A 315 17.87 -3.05 8.29
C VAL A 315 16.59 -3.46 9.04
N ALA A 316 16.69 -4.22 10.14
CA ALA A 316 15.53 -4.86 10.76
C ALA A 316 14.94 -4.16 12.01
N LEU A 317 15.30 -2.91 12.34
CA LEU A 317 14.93 -2.32 13.65
C LEU A 317 14.06 -1.06 13.63
N ILE A 318 13.69 -0.50 12.48
CA ILE A 318 13.24 0.92 12.45
C ILE A 318 11.71 1.11 12.35
N ILE A 319 10.92 0.15 11.84
CA ILE A 319 9.47 0.37 11.72
C ILE A 319 8.69 0.06 13.02
N THR A 320 9.24 -0.76 13.93
CA THR A 320 8.59 -1.04 15.24
C THR A 320 8.47 0.20 16.13
N ALA A 321 9.27 1.25 15.90
CA ALA A 321 9.29 2.43 16.76
C ALA A 321 8.09 3.36 16.58
N VAL A 322 7.37 3.30 15.46
CA VAL A 322 6.21 4.18 15.20
C VAL A 322 4.98 3.77 16.00
N ILE A 323 4.88 2.51 16.45
CA ILE A 323 3.71 2.00 17.18
C ILE A 323 3.82 2.24 18.71
N ILE A 324 5.03 2.50 19.24
CA ILE A 324 5.22 2.64 20.70
C ILE A 324 5.09 4.09 21.19
N SER A 325 5.23 5.09 20.32
CA SER A 325 5.26 6.51 20.72
C SER A 325 3.90 7.22 20.79
N THR A 326 2.78 6.56 20.52
CA THR A 326 1.43 7.14 20.70
C THR A 326 0.76 6.76 22.03
N LEU A 327 1.52 6.14 22.95
CA LEU A 327 1.12 5.94 24.35
C LEU A 327 2.08 6.67 25.30
N ALA A 328 2.10 8.00 25.21
CA ALA A 328 2.57 8.90 26.27
C ALA A 328 1.93 10.27 26.14
#